data_AF-A8ZTU4-F1
#
_entry.id   AF-A8ZTU4-F1
#
_cell.length_a   1.000
_cell.length_b   1.000
_cell.length_c   1.000
_cell.angle_alpha   90.00
_cell.angle_beta   90.00
_cell.angle_gamma   90.00
#
_symmetry.space_group_name_H-M   'P 1'
#
loop_
_entity.id
_entity.type
_entity.pdbx_description
1 polymer ?
#
loop_
_entity_poly.entity_id
_entity_poly.type
_entity_poly.pdbx_seq_one_letter_code
_entity_poly.pdbx_strand_id
1 'polypeptide(L)'
;MTEEWRRRCPRLGHEVLFSYCLGCGMNGEPCLKTADCWWEQFDVVAYLKAHFSQETVARLLNPQPQPKITGILELIEQAKRNAGKS
;
A
#
# COMPACT_ATOMS: atom_id res chain seq x y z
N MET A 1 -14.89 12.87 -13.79
CA MET A 1 -15.69 11.79 -14.42
C MET A 1 -15.31 10.38 -13.93
N THR A 2 -14.18 10.17 -13.26
CA THR A 2 -13.80 8.85 -12.70
C THR A 2 -14.44 8.56 -11.32
N GLU A 3 -15.14 9.56 -10.74
CA GLU A 3 -15.67 9.53 -9.38
C GLU A 3 -16.90 8.65 -9.19
N GLU A 4 -17.60 8.29 -10.29
CA GLU A 4 -18.83 7.49 -10.26
C GLU A 4 -18.59 6.00 -10.46
N TRP A 5 -17.34 5.60 -10.74
CA TRP A 5 -17.02 4.20 -10.97
C TRP A 5 -17.15 3.39 -9.70
N ARG A 6 -17.83 2.24 -9.81
CA ARG A 6 -18.08 1.33 -8.70
C ARG A 6 -17.52 -0.05 -9.02
N ARG A 7 -16.89 -0.66 -8.02
CA ARG A 7 -16.41 -2.03 -8.08
C ARG A 7 -16.64 -2.70 -6.74
N ARG A 8 -16.90 -4.02 -6.76
CA ARG A 8 -16.92 -4.82 -5.54
C ARG A 8 -15.53 -4.87 -4.92
N CYS A 9 -15.37 -4.33 -3.72
CA CYS A 9 -14.11 -4.33 -2.99
C CYS A 9 -13.83 -5.73 -2.42
N PRO A 10 -12.70 -6.38 -2.77
CA PRO A 10 -12.36 -7.69 -2.22
C PRO A 10 -12.06 -7.65 -0.71
N ARG A 11 -11.72 -6.47 -0.15
CA ARG A 11 -11.46 -6.30 1.29
C ARG A 11 -12.73 -6.12 2.13
N LEU A 12 -13.74 -5.43 1.56
CA LEU A 12 -14.95 -5.05 2.28
C LEU A 12 -16.18 -5.89 1.91
N GLY A 13 -16.11 -6.66 0.82
CA GLY A 13 -17.17 -7.58 0.38
C GLY A 13 -18.35 -6.94 -0.35
N HIS A 14 -18.41 -5.61 -0.44
CA HIS A 14 -19.48 -4.85 -1.08
C HIS A 14 -18.96 -3.86 -2.14
N GLU A 15 -19.87 -3.23 -2.89
CA GLU A 15 -19.54 -2.23 -3.92
C GLU A 15 -19.10 -0.90 -3.32
N VAL A 16 -17.96 -0.40 -3.79
CA VAL A 16 -17.40 0.89 -3.37
C VAL A 16 -17.12 1.76 -4.57
N LEU A 17 -17.13 3.08 -4.35
CA LEU A 17 -16.76 4.08 -5.35
C LEU A 17 -15.25 4.19 -5.48
N PHE A 18 -14.76 4.56 -6.67
CA PHE A 18 -13.35 4.88 -6.87
C PHE A 18 -12.88 6.00 -5.94
N SER A 19 -13.69 7.05 -5.76
CA SER A 19 -13.39 8.15 -4.82
C SER A 19 -13.22 7.67 -3.39
N TYR A 20 -13.96 6.64 -2.97
CA TYR A 20 -13.76 6.03 -1.65
C TYR A 20 -12.38 5.34 -1.59
N CYS A 21 -12.00 4.59 -2.63
CA CYS A 21 -10.68 3.99 -2.72
C CYS A 21 -9.54 5.02 -2.69
N LEU A 22 -9.78 6.27 -3.08
CA LEU A 22 -8.78 7.34 -3.05
C LEU A 22 -8.52 7.95 -1.67
N GLY A 23 -9.43 7.81 -0.70
CA GLY A 23 -9.31 8.39 0.64
C GLY A 23 -9.40 7.40 1.80
N CYS A 24 -9.62 6.11 1.52
CA CYS A 24 -9.78 5.07 2.55
C CYS A 24 -8.45 4.56 3.14
N GLY A 25 -7.31 4.93 2.57
CA GLY A 25 -5.98 4.58 3.09
C GLY A 25 -5.60 5.38 4.34
N MET A 26 -4.41 5.07 4.87
CA MET A 26 -3.90 5.75 6.06
C MET A 26 -3.60 7.22 5.73
N ASN A 27 -3.94 8.15 6.62
CA ASN A 27 -3.75 9.59 6.41
C ASN A 27 -4.48 10.19 5.19
N GLY A 28 -5.58 9.57 4.74
CA GLY A 28 -6.33 10.04 3.57
C GLY A 28 -5.67 9.67 2.23
N GLU A 29 -4.71 8.75 2.24
CA GLU A 29 -4.12 8.23 1.02
C GLU A 29 -5.05 7.23 0.30
N PRO A 30 -4.82 6.96 -1.00
CA PRO A 30 -5.49 5.88 -1.70
C PRO A 30 -5.15 4.51 -1.12
N CYS A 31 -6.10 3.58 -1.22
CA CYS A 31 -5.87 2.18 -0.88
C CYS A 31 -4.70 1.62 -1.70
N LEU A 32 -3.84 0.80 -1.06
CA LEU A 32 -2.71 0.15 -1.73
C LEU A 32 -3.11 -0.71 -2.93
N LYS A 33 -4.35 -1.21 -2.94
CA LYS A 33 -4.90 -2.00 -4.03
C LYS A 33 -5.63 -1.17 -5.09
N THR A 34 -5.65 0.17 -4.99
CA THR A 34 -6.37 1.01 -5.96
C THR A 34 -5.82 0.82 -7.37
N ALA A 35 -4.50 0.76 -7.57
CA ALA A 35 -3.96 0.47 -8.90
C ALA A 35 -4.38 -0.93 -9.40
N ASP A 36 -4.26 -1.94 -8.55
CA ASP A 36 -4.60 -3.35 -8.84
C ASP A 36 -6.11 -3.60 -9.05
N CYS A 37 -6.98 -2.84 -8.39
CA CYS A 37 -8.43 -2.97 -8.52
C CYS A 37 -9.02 -2.14 -9.67
N TRP A 38 -8.25 -1.27 -10.31
CA TRP A 38 -8.80 -0.33 -11.30
C TRP A 38 -8.05 -0.32 -12.64
N TRP A 39 -6.90 -0.99 -12.74
CA TRP A 39 -6.11 -1.05 -14.00
C TRP A 39 -6.87 -1.62 -15.20
N GLU A 40 -7.82 -2.53 -14.97
CA GLU A 40 -8.63 -3.11 -16.06
C GLU A 40 -9.67 -2.14 -16.62
N GLN A 41 -10.07 -1.13 -15.84
CA GLN A 41 -11.12 -0.19 -16.23
C GLN A 41 -10.53 1.00 -16.99
N PHE A 42 -9.34 1.46 -16.60
CA PHE A 42 -8.66 2.61 -17.19
C PHE A 42 -7.20 2.68 -16.75
N ASP A 43 -6.45 3.65 -17.30
CA ASP A 43 -5.09 3.96 -16.86
C ASP A 43 -5.08 4.67 -15.49
N VAL A 44 -5.38 3.90 -14.45
CA VAL A 44 -5.36 4.35 -13.06
C VAL A 44 -3.98 4.82 -12.64
N VAL A 45 -2.91 4.28 -13.24
CA VAL A 45 -1.54 4.67 -12.92
C VAL A 45 -1.25 6.10 -13.38
N ALA A 46 -1.64 6.46 -14.60
CA ALA A 46 -1.52 7.82 -15.11
C ALA A 46 -2.36 8.80 -14.27
N TYR A 47 -3.58 8.41 -13.89
CA TYR A 47 -4.42 9.22 -12.99
C TYR A 47 -3.75 9.44 -11.63
N LEU A 48 -3.24 8.39 -11.00
CA LEU A 48 -2.57 8.51 -9.70
C LEU A 48 -1.33 9.42 -9.79
N LYS A 49 -0.54 9.33 -10.87
CA LYS A 49 0.62 10.21 -11.12
C LYS A 49 0.24 11.69 -11.31
N ALA A 50 -0.93 11.96 -11.87
CA ALA A 50 -1.43 13.32 -12.08
C ALA A 50 -2.02 13.95 -10.80
N HIS A 51 -2.58 13.13 -9.90
CA HIS A 51 -3.34 13.60 -8.74
C HIS A 51 -2.64 13.40 -7.38
N PHE A 52 -1.62 12.54 -7.28
CA PHE A 52 -0.92 12.24 -6.04
C PHE A 52 0.60 12.47 -6.17
N SER A 53 1.24 12.68 -5.02
CA SER A 53 2.70 12.80 -4.92
C SER A 53 3.39 11.54 -5.42
N GLN A 54 4.57 11.70 -6.04
CA GLN A 54 5.36 10.59 -6.57
C GLN A 54 5.66 9.52 -5.51
N GLU A 55 5.84 9.92 -4.25
CA GLU A 55 6.06 8.99 -3.13
C GLU A 55 4.84 8.10 -2.88
N THR A 56 3.64 8.68 -2.75
CA THR A 56 2.38 7.94 -2.62
C THR A 56 2.20 6.99 -3.79
N VAL A 57 2.39 7.47 -5.01
CA VAL A 57 2.27 6.64 -6.22
C VAL A 57 3.29 5.50 -6.22
N ALA A 58 4.55 5.75 -5.86
CA ALA A 58 5.57 4.71 -5.77
C ALA A 58 5.18 3.62 -4.77
N ARG A 59 4.58 3.98 -3.62
CA ARG A 59 4.07 3.03 -2.62
C ARG A 59 2.88 2.21 -3.10
N LEU A 60 2.02 2.78 -3.94
CA LEU A 60 0.88 2.08 -4.55
C LEU A 60 1.33 1.09 -5.63
N LEU A 61 2.27 1.50 -6.48
CA LEU A 61 2.74 0.70 -7.62
C LEU A 61 3.76 -0.36 -7.21
N ASN A 62 4.53 -0.09 -6.16
CA ASN A 62 5.48 -1.01 -5.58
C ASN A 62 5.16 -1.17 -4.09
N PRO A 63 4.17 -2.02 -3.73
CA PRO A 63 3.90 -2.36 -2.34
C PRO A 63 5.08 -3.20 -1.84
N GLN A 64 6.19 -2.56 -1.51
CA GLN A 64 7.34 -3.21 -0.91
C GLN A 64 6.83 -3.96 0.32
N PRO A 65 7.10 -5.28 0.44
CA PRO A 65 6.94 -5.94 1.72
C PRO A 65 7.88 -5.21 2.65
N GLN A 66 7.33 -4.46 3.61
CA GLN A 66 8.11 -3.92 4.71
C GLN A 66 8.91 -5.10 5.26
N PRO A 67 10.25 -5.10 5.19
CA PRO A 67 11.00 -6.23 5.69
C PRO A 67 10.80 -6.26 7.20
N LYS A 68 9.88 -7.12 7.67
CA LYS A 68 9.86 -7.64 9.04
C LYS A 68 11.08 -8.54 9.29
N ILE A 69 12.25 -8.16 8.79
CA ILE A 69 13.53 -8.88 8.91
C ILE A 69 14.48 -8.11 9.84
N THR A 70 14.15 -6.89 10.28
CA THR A 70 15.00 -6.19 11.25
C THR A 70 14.98 -6.84 12.64
N GLY A 71 13.89 -7.50 13.04
CA GLY A 71 13.76 -8.10 14.37
C GLY A 71 14.58 -9.38 14.59
N ILE A 72 14.86 -10.16 13.56
CA ILE A 72 15.60 -11.44 13.72
C ILE A 72 17.10 -11.19 13.83
N LEU A 73 17.64 -10.19 13.13
CA LEU A 73 19.07 -9.91 13.16
C LEU A 73 19.52 -9.31 14.51
N GLU A 74 18.71 -8.40 15.09
CA GLU A 74 19.01 -7.82 16.41
C GLU A 74 19.08 -8.87 17.53
N LEU A 75 18.20 -9.89 17.48
CA LEU A 75 18.20 -10.99 18.46
C LEU A 75 19.48 -11.84 18.38
N ILE A 76 20.02 -12.04 17.18
CA ILE A 76 21.25 -12.81 16.97
C ILE A 76 22.46 -12.02 17.51
N GLU A 77 22.51 -10.70 17.32
CA GLU A 77 23.58 -9.86 17.86
C GLU A 77 23.53 -9.75 19.39
N GLN A 78 22.35 -9.73 19.99
CA GLN A 78 22.20 -9.70 21.45
C GLN A 78 22.63 -11.02 22.10
N ALA A 79 22.36 -12.16 21.47
CA ALA A 79 22.81 -13.47 21.94
C ALA A 79 24.35 -13.61 21.91
N LYS A 80 25.02 -13.09 20.85
CA LYS A 80 26.49 -13.08 20.76
C LYS A 80 27.14 -12.21 21.84
N ARG A 81 26.53 -11.07 22.20
CA ARG A 81 27.05 -10.17 23.25
C ARG A 81 26.97 -10.76 24.66
N ASN A 82 25.96 -11.59 24.95
CA ASN A 82 25.82 -12.24 26.26
C ASN A 82 26.71 -13.49 26.42
N ALA A 83 27.10 -14.15 25.33
CA ALA A 83 28.00 -15.31 25.40
C ALA A 83 29.49 -14.94 25.62
N GLY A 84 29.86 -13.66 25.48
CA GLY A 84 31.24 -13.17 25.63
C GLY A 84 31.54 -12.44 26.95
N LYS A 85 30.59 -12.36 27.88
CA LYS A 85 30.78 -11.83 29.23
C LYS A 85 30.65 -12.96 30.25
N SER A 86 31.62 -13.86 30.25
CA SER A 86 31.93 -14.73 31.39
C SER A 86 33.11 -14.15 32.16
#